data_AF-A0A1D2MEP9-F1
#
_entry.id   AF-A0A1D2MEP9-F1
#
_cell.length_a   1.000
_cell.length_b   1.000
_cell.length_c   1.000
_cell.angle_alpha   90.00
_cell.angle_beta   90.00
_cell.angle_gamma   90.00
#
_symmetry.space_group_name_H-M   'P 1'
#
loop_
_entity.id
_entity.type
_entity.pdbx_description
1 polymer ?
#
loop_
_entity_poly.entity_id
_entity_poly.type
_entity_poly.pdbx_seq_one_letter_code
_entity_poly.pdbx_strand_id
1 'polypeptide(L)'
;MPKENWISNGHGSSKITERSWRRRLAVEAGDFVSIKNGDEEIKCPAIKVVCDGSWSKRSYGHSYNSKYGNAAIIGVRTKKVLFVGERVTTCRMCQINSKTNKESPPHM
;
A
#
# COMPACT_ATOMS: atom_id res chain seq x y z
N MET A 1 20.63 -28.60 2.27
CA MET A 1 19.68 -27.46 2.22
C MET A 1 20.41 -26.27 1.61
N PRO A 2 20.20 -25.95 0.33
CA PRO A 2 20.88 -24.81 -0.27
C PRO A 2 20.14 -23.51 0.05
N LYS A 3 20.93 -22.47 0.32
CA LYS A 3 20.55 -21.15 0.82
C LYS A 3 19.90 -20.32 -0.28
N GLU A 4 18.82 -19.64 0.08
CA GLU A 4 18.10 -18.72 -0.80
C GLU A 4 18.89 -17.40 -0.89
N ASN A 5 19.45 -17.13 -2.07
CA ASN A 5 20.16 -15.90 -2.37
C ASN A 5 19.16 -14.74 -2.56
N TRP A 6 19.30 -13.72 -1.72
CA TRP A 6 18.66 -12.42 -1.88
C TRP A 6 19.33 -11.69 -3.06
N ILE A 7 18.62 -11.52 -4.17
CA ILE A 7 19.07 -10.69 -5.28
C ILE A 7 18.54 -9.27 -5.09
N SER A 8 19.49 -8.35 -5.08
CA SER A 8 19.44 -6.90 -4.88
C SER A 8 18.56 -6.13 -5.87
N ASN A 9 18.00 -5.02 -5.35
CA ASN A 9 17.29 -3.96 -6.06
C ASN A 9 18.06 -3.41 -7.27
N GLY A 10 17.39 -3.32 -8.42
CA GLY A 10 17.81 -2.55 -9.59
C GLY A 10 16.72 -1.60 -10.04
N HIS A 11 17.02 -0.30 -10.01
CA HIS A 11 16.26 0.76 -10.68
C HIS A 11 16.29 0.51 -12.20
N GLY A 12 15.14 0.20 -12.79
CA GLY A 12 15.03 -0.01 -14.22
C GLY A 12 13.57 -0.10 -14.67
N SER A 13 13.16 0.86 -15.49
CA SER A 13 11.90 0.90 -16.22
C SER A 13 11.53 -0.47 -16.83
N SER A 14 10.73 -1.26 -16.12
CA SER A 14 10.11 -2.50 -16.62
C SER A 14 8.77 -2.74 -15.92
N LYS A 15 7.74 -1.98 -16.31
CA LYS A 15 6.41 -1.92 -15.67
C LYS A 15 5.51 -3.17 -15.81
N ILE A 16 6.02 -4.39 -16.00
CA ILE A 16 5.13 -5.56 -16.28
C ILE A 16 5.32 -6.77 -15.35
N THR A 17 6.42 -6.94 -14.63
CA THR A 17 6.72 -8.25 -14.02
C THR A 17 6.25 -8.44 -12.56
N GLU A 18 5.80 -7.41 -11.86
CA GLU A 18 5.27 -7.54 -10.48
C GLU A 18 3.73 -7.69 -10.40
N ARG A 19 3.04 -7.70 -11.55
CA ARG A 19 1.56 -7.81 -11.65
C ARG A 19 1.03 -9.24 -11.83
N SER A 20 1.89 -10.27 -11.80
CA SER A 20 1.58 -11.59 -12.38
C SER A 20 0.50 -12.38 -11.61
N TRP A 21 0.57 -12.44 -10.27
CA TRP A 21 -0.32 -13.33 -9.51
C TRP A 21 -1.73 -12.78 -9.33
N ARG A 22 -1.89 -11.48 -9.09
CA ARG A 22 -3.21 -10.85 -8.94
C ARG A 22 -3.98 -10.91 -10.25
N ARG A 23 -3.29 -10.62 -11.37
CA ARG A 23 -3.87 -10.72 -12.70
C ARG A 23 -4.28 -12.16 -13.01
N ARG A 24 -3.42 -13.14 -12.70
CA ARG A 24 -3.72 -14.57 -12.87
C ARG A 24 -4.98 -14.99 -12.10
N LEU A 25 -5.08 -14.62 -10.81
CA LEU A 25 -6.26 -14.93 -10.00
C LEU A 25 -7.55 -14.32 -10.55
N ALA A 26 -7.49 -13.07 -11.05
CA ALA A 26 -8.65 -12.42 -11.65
C ALA A 26 -9.09 -13.15 -12.93
N VAL A 27 -8.14 -13.54 -13.79
CA VAL A 27 -8.42 -14.30 -15.02
C VAL A 27 -8.98 -15.68 -14.72
N GLU A 28 -8.36 -16.45 -13.82
CA GLU A 28 -8.81 -17.80 -13.44
C GLU A 28 -10.23 -17.81 -12.86
N ALA A 29 -10.62 -16.74 -12.17
CA ALA A 29 -11.96 -16.62 -11.62
C ALA A 29 -12.96 -15.90 -12.54
N GLY A 30 -12.53 -15.45 -13.71
CA GLY A 30 -13.38 -14.73 -14.65
C GLY A 30 -13.80 -13.32 -14.18
N ASP A 31 -13.06 -12.71 -13.24
CA ASP A 31 -13.35 -11.36 -12.76
C ASP A 31 -12.74 -10.31 -13.71
N PHE A 32 -13.61 -9.62 -14.45
CA PHE A 32 -13.22 -8.55 -15.37
C PHE A 32 -14.07 -7.31 -15.16
N VAL A 33 -13.47 -6.15 -15.41
CA VAL A 33 -14.16 -4.85 -15.48
C VAL A 33 -13.96 -4.26 -16.87
N SER A 34 -15.01 -3.67 -17.42
CA SER A 34 -14.93 -2.87 -18.63
C SER A 34 -14.61 -1.43 -18.27
N ILE A 35 -13.59 -0.86 -18.93
CA ILE A 35 -13.19 0.54 -18.78
C ILE A 35 -13.38 1.20 -20.14
N LYS A 36 -14.16 2.27 -20.20
CA LYS A 36 -14.29 3.08 -21.42
C LYS A 36 -13.11 4.03 -21.55
N ASN A 37 -12.53 4.12 -22.74
CA ASN A 37 -11.50 5.09 -23.09
C ASN A 37 -11.92 5.76 -24.41
N GLY A 38 -12.70 6.84 -24.31
CA GLY A 38 -13.43 7.38 -25.47
C GLY A 38 -14.50 6.40 -25.95
N ASP A 39 -14.50 6.08 -27.23
CA ASP A 39 -15.43 5.12 -27.86
C ASP A 39 -14.99 3.66 -27.69
N GLU A 40 -13.77 3.41 -27.22
CA GLU A 40 -13.24 2.06 -27.03
C GLU A 40 -13.61 1.50 -25.65
N GLU A 41 -14.03 0.23 -25.61
CA GLU A 41 -14.27 -0.53 -24.38
C GLU A 41 -13.14 -1.53 -24.14
N ILE A 42 -12.36 -1.32 -23.08
CA ILE A 42 -11.23 -2.18 -22.71
C ILE A 42 -11.65 -3.10 -21.57
N LYS A 43 -11.59 -4.42 -21.80
CA LYS A 43 -11.82 -5.44 -20.77
C LYS A 43 -10.54 -5.72 -19.97
N CYS A 44 -10.55 -5.40 -18.68
CA CYS A 44 -9.39 -5.55 -17.80
C CYS A 44 -9.67 -6.55 -16.66
N PRO A 45 -8.79 -7.52 -16.39
CA PRO A 45 -8.94 -8.40 -15.23
C PRO A 45 -8.77 -7.61 -13.92
N ALA A 46 -9.71 -7.77 -13.00
CA ALA A 46 -9.73 -7.04 -11.73
C ALA A 46 -10.14 -7.96 -10.56
N ILE A 47 -9.63 -7.67 -9.36
CA ILE A 47 -10.00 -8.40 -8.15
C ILE A 47 -10.94 -7.53 -7.30
N LYS A 48 -12.02 -8.12 -6.78
CA LYS A 48 -12.85 -7.47 -5.76
C LYS A 48 -12.11 -7.37 -4.44
N VAL A 49 -12.09 -6.16 -3.88
CA VAL A 49 -11.41 -5.85 -2.62
C VAL A 49 -12.36 -5.17 -1.64
N VAL A 50 -12.09 -5.34 -0.36
CA VAL A 50 -12.62 -4.51 0.72
C VAL A 50 -11.50 -3.60 1.19
N CYS A 51 -11.80 -2.32 1.35
CA CYS A 51 -10.88 -1.36 1.93
C CYS A 51 -11.36 -1.03 3.33
N ASP A 52 -10.43 -1.01 4.29
CA ASP A 52 -10.69 -0.55 5.64
C ASP A 52 -9.58 0.40 6.08
N GLY A 53 -9.88 1.28 7.01
CA GLY A 53 -8.92 2.23 7.54
C GLY A 53 -9.29 2.64 8.94
N SER A 54 -8.28 2.80 9.78
CA SER A 54 -8.47 3.18 11.17
C SER A 54 -7.57 4.32 11.56
N TRP A 55 -8.05 5.09 12.53
CA TRP A 55 -7.28 6.10 13.20
C TRP A 55 -7.07 5.66 14.64
N SER A 56 -5.81 5.39 15.02
CA SER A 56 -5.55 4.87 16.36
C SER A 56 -5.95 5.89 17.42
N LYS A 57 -6.55 5.45 18.53
CA LYS A 57 -6.66 6.27 19.75
C LYS A 57 -5.41 6.10 20.59
N ARG A 58 -4.98 7.16 21.27
CA ARG A 58 -3.94 7.05 22.32
C ARG A 58 -4.61 7.08 23.68
N SER A 59 -4.14 6.24 24.61
CA SER A 59 -4.75 6.05 25.93
C SER A 59 -3.97 6.74 27.07
N TYR A 60 -2.92 7.51 26.79
CA TYR A 60 -2.14 8.18 27.82
C TYR A 60 -2.91 9.39 28.40
N GLY A 61 -3.75 9.14 29.40
CA GLY A 61 -4.40 10.14 30.25
C GLY A 61 -5.48 11.02 29.59
N HIS A 62 -5.53 11.09 28.27
CA HIS A 62 -6.49 11.86 27.49
C HIS A 62 -6.92 11.10 26.23
N SER A 63 -8.23 11.09 25.94
CA SER A 63 -8.77 10.54 24.69
C SER A 63 -8.51 11.53 23.54
N TYR A 64 -7.38 11.37 22.85
CA TYR A 64 -7.14 12.05 21.58
C TYR A 64 -6.86 11.04 20.47
N ASN A 65 -7.24 11.43 19.25
CA ASN A 65 -6.90 10.72 18.03
C ASN A 65 -5.39 10.79 17.84
N SER A 66 -4.74 9.67 17.51
CA SER A 66 -3.31 9.62 17.23
C SER A 66 -2.93 10.59 16.10
N LYS A 67 -1.66 10.79 15.81
CA LYS A 67 -1.24 11.50 14.59
C LYS A 67 -1.01 10.56 13.42
N TYR A 68 -1.45 9.32 13.58
CA TYR A 68 -1.17 8.19 12.72
C TYR A 68 -2.48 7.51 12.33
N GLY A 69 -2.65 7.31 11.04
CA GLY A 69 -3.73 6.53 10.45
C GLY A 69 -3.16 5.38 9.62
N ASN A 70 -3.91 4.30 9.56
CA ASN A 70 -3.62 3.16 8.70
C ASN A 70 -4.79 2.88 7.74
N ALA A 71 -4.49 2.22 6.64
CA ALA A 71 -5.47 1.71 5.70
C ALA A 71 -4.99 0.37 5.14
N ALA A 72 -5.91 -0.55 4.89
CA ALA A 72 -5.64 -1.85 4.30
C ALA A 72 -6.58 -2.11 3.12
N ILE A 73 -6.06 -2.75 2.09
CA ILE A 73 -6.83 -3.30 0.97
C ILE A 73 -6.77 -4.82 1.09
N ILE A 74 -7.93 -5.46 1.19
CA ILE A 74 -8.07 -6.89 1.46
C ILE A 74 -8.82 -7.55 0.30
N GLY A 75 -8.29 -8.63 -0.27
CA GLY A 75 -8.96 -9.37 -1.33
C GLY A 75 -10.20 -10.11 -0.82
N VAL A 76 -11.36 -9.90 -1.44
CA VAL A 76 -12.64 -10.50 -1.01
C VAL A 76 -12.60 -12.03 -1.06
N ARG A 77 -12.03 -12.60 -2.12
CA ARG A 77 -11.95 -14.06 -2.31
C ARG A 77 -10.80 -14.68 -1.53
N THR A 78 -9.60 -14.09 -1.64
CA THR A 78 -8.39 -14.66 -1.02
C THR A 78 -8.36 -14.44 0.50
N LYS A 79 -9.11 -13.45 1.02
CA LYS A 79 -9.04 -12.97 2.41
C LYS A 79 -7.63 -12.53 2.82
N LYS A 80 -6.76 -12.27 1.84
CA LYS A 80 -5.38 -11.82 2.05
C LYS A 80 -5.29 -10.31 1.95
N VAL A 81 -4.43 -9.73 2.77
CA VAL A 81 -4.05 -8.32 2.69
C VAL A 81 -3.21 -8.11 1.43
N LEU A 82 -3.69 -7.24 0.54
CA LEU A 82 -3.02 -6.90 -0.73
C LEU A 82 -2.12 -5.67 -0.58
N PHE A 83 -2.48 -4.77 0.34
CA PHE A 83 -1.76 -3.55 0.62
C PHE A 83 -2.08 -3.07 2.03
N VAL A 84 -1.07 -2.51 2.70
CA VAL A 84 -1.23 -1.72 3.92
C VAL A 84 -0.52 -0.40 3.69
N GLY A 85 -1.21 0.69 3.96
CA GLY A 85 -0.69 2.05 3.90
C GLY A 85 -0.78 2.69 5.27
N GLU A 86 0.26 3.42 5.63
CA GLU A 86 0.35 4.15 6.88
C GLU A 86 0.63 5.62 6.56
N ARG A 87 -0.03 6.53 7.27
CA ARG A 87 0.20 7.96 7.14
C ARG A 87 0.30 8.59 8.52
N VAL A 88 1.32 9.43 8.68
CA VAL A 88 1.53 10.21 9.90
C VAL A 88 1.49 11.69 9.57
N THR A 89 0.77 12.48 10.36
CA THR A 89 0.69 13.94 10.18
C THR A 89 1.92 14.67 10.70
N THR A 90 2.77 13.99 11.46
CA THR A 90 3.99 14.54 12.03
C THR A 90 5.16 13.57 11.89
N CYS A 91 6.26 14.04 11.31
CA CYS A 91 7.51 13.30 11.31
C CYS A 91 8.19 13.42 12.70
N ARG A 92 8.37 12.31 13.39
CA ARG A 92 9.04 12.28 14.71
C ARG A 92 10.49 12.76 14.61
N MET A 93 11.18 12.48 13.51
CA MET A 93 12.55 12.95 13.28
C MET A 93 12.59 14.47 13.19
N CYS A 94 11.68 15.08 12.42
CA CYS A 94 11.59 16.55 12.34
C CYS A 94 11.29 17.17 13.72
N GLN A 95 10.43 16.55 14.52
CA GLN A 95 10.13 17.02 15.89
C GLN A 95 11.31 16.91 16.86
N ILE A 96 12.21 15.95 16.65
CA ILE A 96 13.42 15.82 17.47
C ILE A 96 14.47 16.83 16.99
N ASN A 97 14.70 16.90 15.69
CA ASN A 97 15.70 17.76 15.09
C ASN A 97 15.41 19.24 15.35
N SER A 98 14.14 19.66 15.35
CA SER A 98 13.75 21.02 15.75
C SER A 98 14.07 21.34 17.21
N LYS A 99 14.06 20.35 18.11
CA LYS A 99 14.43 20.51 19.52
C LYS A 99 15.94 20.51 19.73
N THR A 100 16.69 19.78 18.90
CA THR A 100 18.15 19.66 19.00
C THR A 100 18.89 20.61 18.06
N ASN A 101 18.18 21.55 17.41
CA ASN A 101 18.71 22.49 16.43
C ASN A 101 19.52 21.82 15.30
N LYS A 102 18.98 20.72 14.76
CA LYS A 102 19.55 19.98 13.62
C LYS A 102 18.64 20.14 12.40
N GLU A 103 19.21 20.14 11.20
CA GLU A 103 18.42 20.10 9.97
C GLU A 103 17.79 18.71 9.76
N SER A 104 16.60 18.68 9.17
CA SER A 104 15.89 17.43 8.87
C SER A 104 16.01 17.09 7.39
N PRO A 105 16.23 15.81 7.03
CA PRO A 105 16.24 15.41 5.63
C PRO A 105 14.87 15.63 4.96
N PRO A 106 14.84 15.79 3.62
CA PRO A 106 13.60 15.90 2.88
C PRO A 106 12.73 14.65 3.08
N HIS A 107 11.42 14.87 3.16
CA HIS A 107 10.42 13.81 3.33
C HIS A 107 10.15 13.13 1.98
N MET A 108 9.85 11.83 1.98
CA MET A 108 9.32 11.12 0.80
C MET A 108 7.80 11.22 0.71
#